data_AF-A0A1I4FBQ1-F1
#
_entry.id   AF-A0A1I4FBQ1-F1
#
_cell.length_a   1.000
_cell.length_b   1.000
_cell.length_c   1.000
_cell.angle_alpha   90.00
_cell.angle_beta   90.00
_cell.angle_gamma   90.00
#
_symmetry.space_group_name_H-M   'P 1'
#
loop_
_entity.id
_entity.type
_entity.pdbx_description
1 polymer ?
#
loop_
_entity_poly.entity_id
_entity_poly.type
_entity_poly.pdbx_seq_one_letter_code
_entity_poly.pdbx_strand_id
1 'polypeptide(L)'
;MQQKKKNKKNPFWLLGSALVFILAQGKWLIGLLKVGKFGGVFLSMLISIGAYAWLFPWSFAIGFVLLIFVHEMGHVIAAKQKGLPVSAPMFIPFLGAMIMMKRQPRDAVTEAYVAMGGPVLGTVGALVVFGLGYYLNSPFLYSLAQAGFLINLFNLIPIHPLDGGRIVTAVSRWLWLVGLIGGLVLIIYHFNIILLIIWAMFAYDLYNKYIKQRKTGSEPRAIAASFLIPAEPLIEQGYLIPGEEHKRELPFLTYSDLEGQQFVEVNWEGLNFHGTIALGRQALIRRTHVTRLERMKKEDGLYLMLHIQVDYEPFENDKYYEVPTASRWKFGVAYLALAAFLYGMLTFVQKLSQALPGL
;
A
#
# COMPACT_ATOMS: atom_id res chain seq x y z
N MET A 1 51.08 -45.92 19.58
CA MET A 1 50.03 -45.17 20.29
C MET A 1 49.09 -44.53 19.27
N GLN A 2 47.89 -45.07 19.05
CA GLN A 2 46.87 -44.50 18.16
C GLN A 2 46.00 -43.52 18.97
N GLN A 3 46.06 -42.23 18.66
CA GLN A 3 45.16 -41.22 19.25
C GLN A 3 43.80 -41.23 18.54
N LYS A 4 42.75 -41.64 19.26
CA LYS A 4 41.33 -41.48 18.90
C LYS A 4 40.98 -39.99 18.72
N LYS A 5 40.63 -39.57 17.50
CA LYS A 5 39.98 -38.27 17.25
C LYS A 5 38.55 -38.28 17.82
N LYS A 6 38.30 -37.48 18.86
CA LYS A 6 36.95 -37.18 19.38
C LYS A 6 36.20 -36.32 18.36
N ASN A 7 35.06 -36.82 17.89
CA ASN A 7 34.13 -36.10 17.01
C ASN A 7 33.45 -34.97 17.79
N LYS A 8 33.87 -33.71 17.59
CA LYS A 8 33.14 -32.52 18.06
C LYS A 8 31.91 -32.33 17.17
N LYS A 9 30.72 -32.58 17.71
CA LYS A 9 29.45 -32.25 17.02
C LYS A 9 29.35 -30.72 16.90
N ASN A 10 29.33 -30.23 15.66
CA ASN A 10 29.24 -28.80 15.34
C ASN A 10 27.89 -28.22 15.83
N PRO A 11 27.88 -27.04 16.47
CA PRO A 11 26.66 -26.36 16.94
C PRO A 11 25.72 -25.92 15.79
N PHE A 12 26.21 -25.95 14.55
CA PHE A 12 25.43 -25.71 13.34
C PHE A 12 24.36 -26.77 13.06
N TRP A 13 24.51 -28.01 13.56
CA TRP A 13 23.48 -29.04 13.37
C TRP A 13 22.25 -28.79 14.25
N LEU A 14 22.42 -28.19 15.43
CA LEU A 14 21.33 -27.74 16.30
C LEU A 14 20.57 -26.55 15.70
N LEU A 15 21.27 -25.63 15.04
CA LEU A 15 20.65 -24.53 14.30
C LEU A 15 19.87 -25.05 13.08
N GLY A 16 20.44 -26.01 12.35
CA GLY A 16 19.75 -26.65 11.22
C GLY A 16 18.51 -27.44 11.64
N SER A 17 18.56 -28.18 12.75
CA SER A 17 17.40 -28.93 13.25
C SER A 17 16.32 -28.02 13.86
N ALA A 18 16.70 -26.93 14.52
CA ALA A 18 15.75 -25.91 14.98
C ALA A 18 15.05 -25.19 13.81
N LEU A 19 15.78 -24.86 12.74
CA LEU A 19 15.22 -24.26 11.53
C LEU A 19 14.24 -25.23 10.84
N VAL A 20 14.61 -26.50 10.73
CA VAL A 20 13.74 -27.56 10.18
C VAL A 20 12.52 -27.81 11.07
N PHE A 21 12.64 -27.68 12.39
CA PHE A 21 11.50 -27.83 13.31
C PHE A 21 10.52 -26.65 13.20
N ILE A 22 11.02 -25.42 13.07
CA ILE A 22 10.22 -24.22 12.79
C ILE A 22 9.51 -24.34 11.43
N LEU A 23 10.22 -24.81 10.40
CA LEU A 23 9.64 -25.06 9.08
C LEU A 23 8.62 -26.21 9.09
N ALA A 24 8.84 -27.26 9.91
CA ALA A 24 7.94 -28.40 10.05
C ALA A 24 6.65 -28.03 10.82
N GLN A 25 6.72 -27.12 11.79
CA GLN A 25 5.54 -26.54 12.45
C GLN A 25 4.80 -25.52 11.56
N GLY A 26 5.42 -25.09 10.45
CA GLY A 26 4.81 -24.28 9.39
C GLY A 26 3.63 -24.94 8.65
N LYS A 27 3.39 -26.25 8.84
CA LYS A 27 2.22 -26.94 8.27
C LYS A 27 0.88 -26.36 8.76
N TRP A 28 0.85 -25.78 9.96
CA TRP A 28 -0.34 -25.16 10.57
C TRP A 28 -0.55 -23.75 10.00
N LEU A 29 0.55 -23.03 9.72
CA LEU A 29 0.56 -21.75 9.02
C LEU A 29 -0.01 -21.87 7.60
N ILE A 30 0.34 -22.95 6.89
CA ILE A 30 -0.19 -23.26 5.56
C ILE A 30 -1.69 -23.65 5.62
N GLY A 31 -2.12 -24.29 6.72
CA GLY A 31 -3.53 -24.59 6.99
C GLY A 31 -4.36 -23.33 7.26
N LEU A 32 -3.84 -22.37 8.02
CA LEU A 32 -4.47 -21.07 8.31
C LEU A 32 -4.51 -20.14 7.09
N LEU A 33 -3.49 -20.18 6.23
CA LEU A 33 -3.48 -19.49 4.92
C LEU A 33 -4.55 -20.04 3.97
N LYS A 34 -5.01 -21.29 4.15
CA LYS A 34 -6.10 -21.90 3.38
C LYS A 34 -7.50 -21.52 3.90
N VAL A 35 -7.63 -20.85 5.05
CA VAL A 35 -8.92 -20.38 5.59
C VAL A 35 -9.31 -19.02 4.98
N GLY A 36 -9.38 -18.95 3.65
CA GLY A 36 -9.89 -17.79 2.92
C GLY A 36 -9.25 -16.43 3.27
N LYS A 37 -9.89 -15.35 2.84
CA LYS A 37 -9.42 -13.96 3.06
C LYS A 37 -9.32 -13.57 4.55
N PHE A 38 -9.93 -14.34 5.46
CA PHE A 38 -9.96 -14.06 6.90
C PHE A 38 -8.82 -14.74 7.69
N GLY A 39 -8.34 -15.90 7.24
CA GLY A 39 -7.22 -16.61 7.89
C GLY A 39 -5.92 -15.81 7.85
N GLY A 40 -5.66 -15.11 6.74
CA GLY A 40 -4.50 -14.22 6.61
C GLY A 40 -4.53 -13.04 7.60
N VAL A 41 -5.70 -12.44 7.81
CA VAL A 41 -5.86 -11.34 8.79
C VAL A 41 -5.56 -11.85 10.20
N PHE A 42 -6.23 -12.92 10.60
CA PHE A 42 -6.07 -13.50 11.94
C PHE A 42 -4.63 -13.90 12.22
N LEU A 43 -3.96 -14.53 11.24
CA LEU A 43 -2.57 -14.90 11.37
C LEU A 43 -1.66 -13.67 11.51
N SER A 44 -1.85 -12.64 10.68
CA SER A 44 -1.06 -11.41 10.76
C SER A 44 -1.27 -10.67 12.10
N MET A 45 -2.49 -10.70 12.64
CA MET A 45 -2.79 -10.17 13.98
C MET A 45 -2.07 -10.96 15.07
N LEU A 46 -2.09 -12.29 15.05
CA LEU A 46 -1.39 -13.11 16.05
C LEU A 46 0.13 -12.87 16.02
N ILE A 47 0.73 -12.78 14.83
CA ILE A 47 2.15 -12.45 14.68
C ILE A 47 2.44 -11.06 15.27
N SER A 48 1.58 -10.08 15.01
CA SER A 48 1.74 -8.72 15.54
C SER A 48 1.56 -8.67 17.05
N ILE A 49 0.58 -9.40 17.61
CA ILE A 49 0.39 -9.55 19.06
C ILE A 49 1.64 -10.15 19.68
N GLY A 50 2.20 -11.23 19.12
CA GLY A 50 3.42 -11.85 19.61
C GLY A 50 4.62 -10.89 19.60
N ALA A 51 4.75 -10.08 18.54
CA ALA A 51 5.80 -9.07 18.43
C ALA A 51 5.63 -7.94 19.47
N TYR A 52 4.43 -7.40 19.65
CA TYR A 52 4.16 -6.40 20.69
C TYR A 52 4.29 -6.98 22.11
N ALA A 53 4.00 -8.27 22.30
CA ALA A 53 4.16 -8.96 23.58
C ALA A 53 5.62 -9.11 24.03
N TRP A 54 6.60 -8.87 23.15
CA TRP A 54 8.01 -8.75 23.54
C TRP A 54 8.33 -7.43 24.24
N LEU A 55 7.54 -6.38 24.00
CA LEU A 55 7.75 -5.05 24.58
C LEU A 55 6.74 -4.73 25.68
N PHE A 56 5.55 -5.33 25.63
CA PHE A 56 4.43 -5.03 26.52
C PHE A 56 3.80 -6.31 27.07
N PRO A 57 3.02 -6.24 28.17
CA PRO A 57 2.23 -7.38 28.64
C PRO A 57 1.27 -7.91 27.57
N TRP A 58 1.03 -9.22 27.56
CA TRP A 58 0.14 -9.87 26.57
C TRP A 58 -1.24 -9.23 26.48
N SER A 59 -1.84 -8.87 27.62
CA SER A 59 -3.14 -8.20 27.66
C SER A 59 -3.12 -6.86 26.91
N PHE A 60 -2.05 -6.08 27.08
CA PHE A 60 -1.86 -4.80 26.41
C PHE A 60 -1.66 -5.02 24.90
N ALA A 61 -0.79 -5.94 24.52
CA ALA A 61 -0.52 -6.25 23.11
C ALA A 61 -1.80 -6.66 22.36
N ILE A 62 -2.63 -7.51 22.97
CA ILE A 62 -3.93 -7.91 22.40
C ILE A 62 -4.84 -6.70 22.24
N GLY A 63 -5.06 -5.92 23.30
CA GLY A 63 -5.90 -4.74 23.26
C GLY A 63 -5.43 -3.70 22.23
N PHE A 64 -4.11 -3.52 22.13
CA PHE A 64 -3.49 -2.56 21.23
C PHE A 64 -3.69 -2.95 19.76
N VAL A 65 -3.47 -4.24 19.43
CA VAL A 65 -3.74 -4.76 18.08
C VAL A 65 -5.23 -4.69 17.74
N LEU A 66 -6.12 -4.88 18.71
CA LEU A 66 -7.56 -4.68 18.50
C LEU A 66 -7.91 -3.22 18.20
N LEU A 67 -7.28 -2.25 18.87
CA LEU A 67 -7.48 -0.83 18.56
C LEU A 67 -6.97 -0.47 17.16
N ILE A 68 -5.81 -1.00 16.75
CA ILE A 68 -5.31 -0.86 15.38
C ILE A 68 -6.31 -1.48 14.39
N PHE A 69 -6.86 -2.66 14.70
CA PHE A 69 -7.87 -3.29 13.85
C PHE A 69 -9.12 -2.42 13.67
N VAL A 70 -9.63 -1.83 14.77
CA VAL A 70 -10.78 -0.92 14.69
C VAL A 70 -10.46 0.30 13.83
N HIS A 71 -9.25 0.86 13.95
CA HIS A 71 -8.78 1.93 13.09
C HIS A 71 -8.77 1.51 11.60
N GLU A 72 -8.15 0.37 11.26
CA GLU A 72 -8.11 -0.11 9.87
C GLU A 72 -9.51 -0.42 9.28
N MET A 73 -10.42 -0.93 10.11
CA MET A 73 -11.82 -1.12 9.71
C MET A 73 -12.49 0.20 9.33
N GLY A 74 -12.05 1.33 9.91
CA GLY A 74 -12.50 2.66 9.53
C GLY A 74 -12.20 2.97 8.07
N HIS A 75 -10.97 2.69 7.62
CA HIS A 75 -10.59 2.83 6.21
C HIS A 75 -11.37 1.87 5.31
N VAL A 76 -11.52 0.60 5.72
CA VAL A 76 -12.25 -0.41 4.93
C VAL A 76 -13.70 0.00 4.74
N ILE A 77 -14.38 0.47 5.80
CA ILE A 77 -15.76 0.91 5.74
C ILE A 77 -15.89 2.15 4.86
N ALA A 78 -15.03 3.16 5.06
CA ALA A 78 -15.05 4.39 4.27
C ALA A 78 -14.78 4.12 2.78
N ALA A 79 -13.86 3.20 2.45
CA ALA A 79 -13.59 2.79 1.09
C ALA A 79 -14.76 2.05 0.46
N LYS A 80 -15.42 1.14 1.19
CA LYS A 80 -16.63 0.45 0.73
C LYS A 80 -17.78 1.42 0.46
N GLN A 81 -17.97 2.43 1.31
CA GLN A 81 -18.98 3.49 1.08
C GLN A 81 -18.70 4.30 -0.19
N LYS A 82 -17.44 4.37 -0.62
CA LYS A 82 -17.02 5.00 -1.88
C LYS A 82 -16.94 4.01 -3.06
N GLY A 83 -17.41 2.78 -2.88
CA GLY A 83 -17.39 1.75 -3.92
C GLY A 83 -15.99 1.28 -4.33
N LEU A 84 -14.98 1.50 -3.48
CA LEU A 84 -13.60 1.11 -3.77
C LEU A 84 -13.37 -0.37 -3.39
N PRO A 85 -12.80 -1.19 -4.29
CA PRO A 85 -12.46 -2.57 -3.99
C PRO A 85 -11.22 -2.66 -3.10
N VAL A 86 -11.45 -2.96 -1.82
CA VAL A 86 -10.40 -3.08 -0.79
C VAL A 86 -10.22 -4.51 -0.30
N SER A 87 -8.97 -4.89 -0.03
CA SER A 87 -8.65 -6.17 0.62
C SER A 87 -8.96 -6.11 2.12
N ALA A 88 -8.89 -7.27 2.77
CA ALA A 88 -8.82 -7.30 4.22
C ALA A 88 -7.47 -6.71 4.71
N PRO A 89 -7.40 -6.14 5.93
CA PRO A 89 -6.16 -5.56 6.44
C PRO A 89 -5.11 -6.64 6.72
N MET A 90 -3.85 -6.31 6.44
CA MET A 90 -2.71 -7.13 6.78
C MET A 90 -1.87 -6.39 7.83
N PHE A 91 -1.62 -7.02 8.96
CA PHE A 91 -0.84 -6.44 10.04
C PHE A 91 0.64 -6.70 9.82
N ILE A 92 1.46 -5.66 9.99
CA ILE A 92 2.91 -5.73 9.96
C ILE A 92 3.42 -5.37 11.37
N PRO A 93 4.14 -6.28 12.03
CA PRO A 93 4.73 -6.04 13.34
C PRO A 93 5.48 -4.70 13.41
N PHE A 94 5.22 -3.94 14.48
CA PHE A 94 5.81 -2.62 14.77
C PHE A 94 5.51 -1.48 13.79
N LEU A 95 5.02 -1.78 12.58
CA LEU A 95 4.69 -0.79 11.55
C LEU A 95 3.20 -0.44 11.52
N GLY A 96 2.33 -1.34 11.99
CA GLY A 96 0.89 -1.13 12.02
C GLY A 96 0.16 -2.13 11.13
N ALA A 97 -0.78 -1.65 10.33
CA ALA A 97 -1.49 -2.47 9.36
C ALA A 97 -1.63 -1.73 8.03
N MET A 98 -1.85 -2.49 6.97
CA MET A 98 -2.06 -1.94 5.64
C MET A 98 -3.19 -2.65 4.93
N ILE A 99 -4.00 -1.86 4.22
CA ILE A 99 -5.00 -2.35 3.28
C ILE A 99 -4.46 -2.25 1.86
N MET A 100 -4.64 -3.30 1.07
CA MET A 100 -4.36 -3.26 -0.35
C MET A 100 -5.61 -2.80 -1.10
N MET A 101 -5.51 -1.67 -1.79
CA MET A 101 -6.55 -1.20 -2.70
C MET A 101 -6.27 -1.75 -4.09
N LYS A 102 -7.25 -2.46 -4.68
CA LYS A 102 -7.13 -2.89 -6.09
C LYS A 102 -7.20 -1.71 -7.06
N ARG A 103 -7.90 -0.65 -6.64
CA ARG A 103 -8.08 0.58 -7.41
C ARG A 103 -7.81 1.78 -6.53
N GLN A 104 -6.92 2.65 -6.99
CA GLN A 104 -6.59 3.89 -6.32
C GLN A 104 -7.78 4.87 -6.36
N PRO A 105 -7.92 5.76 -5.36
CA PRO A 105 -8.86 6.88 -5.43
C PRO A 105 -8.66 7.70 -6.71
N ARG A 106 -9.76 8.22 -7.28
CA ARG A 106 -9.72 9.01 -8.53
C ARG A 106 -9.67 10.53 -8.29
N ASP A 107 -9.87 10.94 -7.04
CA ASP A 107 -9.93 12.33 -6.61
C ASP A 107 -9.49 12.47 -5.14
N ALA A 108 -8.94 13.63 -4.80
CA ALA A 108 -8.44 13.92 -3.45
C ALA A 108 -9.53 13.87 -2.37
N VAL A 109 -10.80 14.19 -2.71
CA VAL A 109 -11.91 14.14 -1.75
C VAL A 109 -12.19 12.70 -1.30
N THR A 110 -12.20 11.76 -2.24
CA THR A 110 -12.35 10.34 -1.95
C THR A 110 -11.17 9.81 -1.15
N GLU A 111 -9.94 10.19 -1.51
CA GLU A 111 -8.74 9.82 -0.76
C GLU A 111 -8.81 10.32 0.69
N ALA A 112 -9.13 11.60 0.89
CA ALA A 112 -9.28 12.19 2.22
C ALA A 112 -10.45 11.59 3.01
N TYR A 113 -11.56 11.24 2.36
CA TYR A 113 -12.68 10.56 3.00
C TYR A 113 -12.27 9.19 3.55
N VAL A 114 -11.56 8.40 2.75
CA VAL A 114 -11.05 7.09 3.17
C VAL A 114 -10.02 7.23 4.28
N ALA A 115 -9.07 8.16 4.13
CA ALA A 115 -8.04 8.42 5.13
C ALA A 115 -8.62 8.92 6.46
N MET A 116 -9.70 9.72 6.44
CA MET A 116 -10.38 10.17 7.66
C MET A 116 -11.14 9.04 8.37
N GLY A 117 -11.57 8.01 7.64
CA GLY A 117 -12.31 6.88 8.21
C GLY A 117 -11.57 6.17 9.34
N GLY A 118 -10.26 5.97 9.21
CA GLY A 118 -9.44 5.29 10.21
C GLY A 118 -9.35 6.04 11.54
N PRO A 119 -8.85 7.28 11.56
CA PRO A 119 -8.80 8.11 12.76
C PRO A 119 -10.17 8.29 13.41
N VAL A 120 -11.26 8.45 12.65
CA VAL A 120 -12.61 8.57 13.21
C VAL A 120 -13.02 7.29 13.93
N LEU A 121 -12.96 6.13 13.27
CA LEU A 121 -13.41 4.88 13.89
C LEU A 121 -12.47 4.42 15.01
N GLY A 122 -11.16 4.62 14.84
CA GLY A 122 -10.17 4.38 15.88
C GLY A 122 -10.38 5.26 17.11
N THR A 123 -10.79 6.52 16.93
CA THR A 123 -11.14 7.42 18.04
C THR A 123 -12.37 6.91 18.79
N VAL A 124 -13.40 6.45 18.08
CA VAL A 124 -14.58 5.82 18.69
C VAL A 124 -14.18 4.57 19.48
N GLY A 125 -13.32 3.71 18.91
CA GLY A 125 -12.79 2.54 19.62
C GLY A 125 -12.06 2.91 20.91
N ALA A 126 -11.18 3.90 20.85
CA ALA A 126 -10.45 4.39 22.02
C ALA A 126 -11.39 5.01 23.08
N LEU A 127 -12.46 5.71 22.67
CA LEU A 127 -13.48 6.23 23.59
C LEU A 127 -14.26 5.12 24.29
N VAL A 128 -14.59 4.03 23.60
CA VAL A 128 -15.24 2.86 24.24
C VAL A 128 -14.32 2.26 25.29
N VAL A 129 -13.04 2.04 24.96
CA VAL A 129 -12.05 1.52 25.93
C VAL A 129 -11.88 2.48 27.11
N PHE A 130 -11.85 3.79 26.85
CA PHE A 130 -11.80 4.80 27.90
C PHE A 130 -13.02 4.73 28.83
N GLY A 131 -14.24 4.66 28.27
CA GLY A 131 -15.48 4.54 29.03
C GLY A 131 -15.54 3.27 29.88
N LEU A 132 -15.05 2.15 29.35
CA LEU A 132 -14.89 0.90 30.11
C LEU A 132 -13.85 1.05 31.22
N GLY A 133 -12.74 1.73 30.96
CA GLY A 133 -11.73 2.05 31.97
C GLY A 133 -12.27 2.90 33.11
N TYR A 134 -13.14 3.87 32.78
CA TYR A 134 -13.85 4.69 33.75
C TYR A 134 -14.84 3.88 34.58
N TYR A 135 -15.67 3.07 33.95
CA TYR A 135 -16.68 2.26 34.63
C TYR A 135 -16.07 1.17 35.53
N LEU A 136 -15.02 0.51 35.07
CA LEU A 136 -14.34 -0.58 35.80
C LEU A 136 -13.20 -0.09 36.71
N ASN A 137 -12.93 1.22 36.72
CA ASN A 137 -11.81 1.85 37.41
C ASN A 137 -10.46 1.15 37.15
N SER A 138 -10.16 0.91 35.86
CA SER A 138 -9.03 0.10 35.43
C SER A 138 -7.90 0.95 34.80
N PRO A 139 -6.72 1.04 35.44
CA PRO A 139 -5.55 1.75 34.89
C PRO A 139 -5.05 1.16 33.59
N PHE A 140 -5.17 -0.15 33.48
CA PHE A 140 -4.84 -0.88 32.27
C PHE A 140 -5.66 -0.37 31.07
N LEU A 141 -6.97 -0.21 31.24
CA LEU A 141 -7.85 0.29 30.18
C LEU A 141 -7.60 1.78 29.89
N TYR A 142 -7.26 2.59 30.90
CA TYR A 142 -6.83 3.97 30.65
C TYR A 142 -5.55 4.04 29.82
N SER A 143 -4.56 3.19 30.14
CA SER A 143 -3.30 3.11 29.39
C SER A 143 -3.55 2.67 27.94
N LEU A 144 -4.45 1.71 27.75
CA LEU A 144 -4.84 1.22 26.43
C LEU A 144 -5.61 2.28 25.63
N ALA A 145 -6.54 2.99 26.26
CA ALA A 145 -7.26 4.10 25.64
C ALA A 145 -6.31 5.25 25.25
N GLN A 146 -5.35 5.58 26.13
CA GLN A 146 -4.31 6.57 25.86
C GLN A 146 -3.49 6.18 24.62
N ALA A 147 -3.08 4.91 24.52
CA ALA A 147 -2.38 4.40 23.34
C ALA A 147 -3.25 4.48 22.07
N GLY A 148 -4.55 4.18 22.18
CA GLY A 148 -5.52 4.36 21.10
C GLY A 148 -5.62 5.81 20.62
N PHE A 149 -5.80 6.76 21.54
CA PHE A 149 -5.84 8.19 21.19
C PHE A 149 -4.52 8.65 20.56
N LEU A 150 -3.39 8.18 21.08
CA LEU A 150 -2.07 8.50 20.55
C LEU A 150 -1.88 8.00 19.11
N ILE A 151 -2.25 6.76 18.79
CA ILE A 151 -2.16 6.23 17.42
C ILE A 151 -3.00 7.08 16.46
N ASN A 152 -4.25 7.39 16.84
CA ASN A 152 -5.13 8.18 15.98
C ASN A 152 -4.58 9.59 15.76
N LEU A 153 -4.06 10.23 16.82
CA LEU A 153 -3.45 11.56 16.72
C LEU A 153 -2.18 11.53 15.87
N PHE A 154 -1.34 10.50 16.05
CA PHE A 154 -0.14 10.30 15.25
C PHE A 154 -0.48 10.12 13.77
N ASN A 155 -1.51 9.32 13.46
CA ASN A 155 -1.96 9.14 12.08
C ASN A 155 -2.54 10.42 11.46
N LEU A 156 -2.97 11.40 12.26
CA LEU A 156 -3.37 12.71 11.73
C LEU A 156 -2.19 13.60 11.38
N ILE A 157 -0.94 13.28 11.71
CA ILE A 157 0.21 14.12 11.33
C ILE A 157 0.24 14.27 9.79
N PRO A 158 0.46 15.49 9.26
CA PRO A 158 0.37 15.78 7.82
C PRO A 158 1.62 15.31 7.05
N ILE A 159 1.96 14.03 7.19
CA ILE A 159 3.16 13.37 6.65
C ILE A 159 2.74 12.08 5.95
N HIS A 160 3.17 11.86 4.71
CA HIS A 160 3.01 10.55 4.04
C HIS A 160 4.05 9.57 4.62
N PRO A 161 3.69 8.31 4.98
CA PRO A 161 2.50 7.54 4.58
C PRO A 161 1.27 7.62 5.51
N LEU A 162 1.25 8.49 6.51
CA LEU A 162 0.15 8.59 7.48
C LEU A 162 -1.12 9.17 6.87
N ASP A 163 -2.25 8.93 7.53
CA ASP A 163 -3.58 9.36 7.07
C ASP A 163 -3.70 10.86 6.91
N GLY A 164 -3.11 11.64 7.82
CA GLY A 164 -3.07 13.08 7.77
C GLY A 164 -2.39 13.59 6.51
N GLY A 165 -1.35 12.90 6.03
CA GLY A 165 -0.74 13.17 4.74
C GLY A 165 -1.74 13.09 3.59
N ARG A 166 -2.63 12.09 3.61
CA ARG A 166 -3.68 11.88 2.61
C ARG A 166 -4.90 12.79 2.78
N ILE A 167 -5.30 13.12 4.02
CA ILE A 167 -6.40 14.06 4.29
C ILE A 167 -6.04 15.46 3.80
N VAL A 168 -4.78 15.86 4.01
CA VAL A 168 -4.27 17.18 3.64
C VAL A 168 -4.29 17.44 2.14
N THR A 169 -4.26 16.41 1.28
CA THR A 169 -4.39 16.58 -0.17
C THR A 169 -5.68 17.30 -0.54
N ALA A 170 -6.75 17.04 0.20
CA ALA A 170 -8.06 17.65 -0.01
C ALA A 170 -8.24 18.99 0.70
N VAL A 171 -7.45 19.28 1.74
CA VAL A 171 -7.55 20.53 2.53
C VAL A 171 -6.66 21.61 1.94
N SER A 172 -5.34 21.42 2.00
CA SER A 172 -4.35 22.35 1.47
C SER A 172 -2.97 21.72 1.45
N ARG A 173 -2.35 21.66 0.27
CA ARG A 173 -0.98 21.11 0.08
C ARG A 173 0.08 21.83 0.92
N TRP A 174 -0.17 23.07 1.36
CA TRP A 174 0.75 23.82 2.24
C TRP A 174 0.91 23.19 3.63
N LEU A 175 -0.06 22.42 4.11
CA LEU A 175 0.04 21.72 5.39
C LEU A 175 1.14 20.65 5.38
N TRP A 176 1.57 20.15 4.21
CA TRP A 176 2.75 19.27 4.13
C TRP A 176 4.05 20.00 4.45
N LEU A 177 4.17 21.29 4.15
CA LEU A 177 5.32 22.10 4.56
C LEU A 177 5.30 22.32 6.08
N VAL A 178 4.11 22.49 6.66
CA VAL A 178 3.95 22.51 8.13
C VAL A 178 4.40 21.18 8.74
N GLY A 179 4.02 20.05 8.13
CA GLY A 179 4.50 18.72 8.53
C GLY A 179 6.01 18.55 8.41
N LEU A 180 6.62 19.05 7.32
CA LEU A 180 8.06 19.00 7.09
C LEU A 180 8.83 19.83 8.13
N ILE A 181 8.40 21.06 8.38
CA ILE A 181 9.04 21.95 9.36
C ILE A 181 8.83 21.41 10.78
N GLY A 182 7.59 21.06 11.13
CA GLY A 182 7.25 20.51 12.46
C GLY A 182 7.98 19.19 12.75
N GLY A 183 8.05 18.30 11.77
CA GLY A 183 8.82 17.06 11.90
C GLY A 183 10.30 17.30 12.14
N LEU A 184 10.91 18.27 11.45
CA LEU A 184 12.31 18.64 11.66
C LEU A 184 12.54 19.19 13.08
N VAL A 185 11.65 20.06 13.56
CA VAL A 185 11.71 20.60 14.94
C VAL A 185 11.63 19.47 15.97
N LEU A 186 10.72 18.51 15.78
CA LEU A 186 10.58 17.36 16.68
C LEU A 186 11.83 16.48 16.72
N ILE A 187 12.47 16.27 15.57
CA ILE A 187 13.73 15.51 15.47
C ILE A 187 14.85 16.22 16.21
N ILE A 188 14.97 17.54 16.05
CA ILE A 188 15.99 18.34 16.75
C ILE A 188 15.80 18.21 18.27
N TYR A 189 14.55 18.22 18.74
CA TYR A 189 14.24 18.18 20.17
C TYR A 189 14.40 16.78 20.81
N HIS A 190 13.97 15.72 20.12
CA HIS A 190 13.91 14.37 20.70
C HIS A 190 15.07 13.44 20.26
N PHE A 191 15.90 13.88 19.31
CA PHE A 191 17.04 13.14 18.75
C PHE A 191 16.77 11.65 18.53
N ASN A 192 15.67 11.31 17.85
CA ASN A 192 15.26 9.94 17.59
C ASN A 192 15.53 9.54 16.14
N ILE A 193 16.35 8.50 15.95
CA ILE A 193 16.75 7.99 14.63
C ILE A 193 15.54 7.54 13.78
N ILE A 194 14.51 6.97 14.41
CA ILE A 194 13.31 6.50 13.70
C ILE A 194 12.54 7.69 13.10
N LEU A 195 12.38 8.78 13.88
CA LEU A 195 11.73 9.99 13.39
C LEU A 195 12.51 10.62 12.24
N LEU A 196 13.84 10.58 12.30
CA LEU A 196 14.70 11.06 11.22
C LEU A 196 14.50 10.27 9.92
N ILE A 197 14.41 8.93 10.01
CA ILE A 197 14.16 8.08 8.84
C ILE A 197 12.78 8.39 8.23
N ILE A 198 11.73 8.46 9.05
CA ILE A 198 10.36 8.77 8.57
C ILE A 198 10.33 10.13 7.88
N TRP A 199 10.97 11.14 8.49
CA TRP A 199 11.03 12.48 7.93
C TRP A 199 11.84 12.54 6.63
N ALA A 200 12.97 11.85 6.55
CA ALA A 200 13.79 11.80 5.34
C ALA A 200 13.04 11.12 4.18
N MET A 201 12.29 10.05 4.46
CA MET A 201 11.41 9.40 3.48
C MET A 201 10.31 10.36 3.00
N PHE A 202 9.68 11.10 3.92
CA PHE A 202 8.65 12.08 3.57
C PHE A 202 9.20 13.23 2.72
N ALA A 203 10.36 13.77 3.10
CA ALA A 203 11.05 14.81 2.34
C ALA A 203 11.41 14.34 0.92
N TYR A 204 11.88 13.10 0.80
CA TYR A 204 12.20 12.49 -0.48
C TYR A 204 10.97 12.26 -1.35
N ASP A 205 9.85 11.83 -0.77
CA ASP A 205 8.59 11.64 -1.48
C ASP A 205 8.05 12.97 -2.03
N LEU A 206 8.05 14.03 -1.21
CA LEU A 206 7.71 15.38 -1.63
C LEU A 206 8.64 15.88 -2.76
N TYR A 207 9.95 15.64 -2.65
CA TYR A 207 10.91 15.99 -3.69
C TYR A 207 10.60 15.30 -5.02
N ASN A 208 10.34 14.00 -4.99
CA ASN A 208 10.01 13.24 -6.19
C ASN A 208 8.72 13.73 -6.84
N LYS A 209 7.69 13.99 -6.03
CA LYS A 209 6.36 14.41 -6.47
C LYS A 209 6.35 15.83 -7.06
N TYR A 210 7.09 16.77 -6.48
CA TYR A 210 7.00 18.18 -6.88
C TYR A 210 8.17 18.69 -7.71
N ILE A 211 9.36 18.12 -7.55
CA ILE A 211 10.58 18.63 -8.18
C ILE A 211 11.03 17.70 -9.31
N LYS A 212 11.10 16.40 -9.05
CA LYS A 212 11.58 15.43 -10.05
C LYS A 212 10.58 15.27 -11.19
N GLN A 213 9.31 14.99 -10.90
CA GLN A 213 8.26 14.85 -11.92
C GLN A 213 8.06 16.11 -12.78
N ARG A 214 8.30 17.31 -12.21
CA ARG A 214 8.18 18.59 -12.92
C ARG A 214 9.34 18.86 -13.88
N LYS A 215 10.54 18.37 -13.56
CA LYS A 215 11.74 18.50 -14.41
C LYS A 215 11.78 17.45 -15.53
N THR A 216 11.25 16.26 -15.28
CA THR A 216 11.27 15.13 -16.23
C THR A 216 9.97 15.05 -17.05
N GLY A 217 9.44 16.20 -17.50
CA GLY A 217 8.14 16.33 -18.16
C GLY A 217 7.80 15.09 -18.98
N SER A 218 6.71 14.42 -18.62
CA SER A 218 6.27 13.06 -19.02
C SER A 218 7.14 12.39 -20.09
N GLU A 219 8.34 11.96 -19.71
CA GLU A 219 9.19 11.21 -20.64
C GLU A 219 8.39 10.02 -21.17
N PRO A 220 8.22 9.90 -22.51
CA PRO A 220 7.45 8.83 -23.11
C PRO A 220 8.04 7.49 -22.67
N ARG A 221 7.22 6.68 -22.00
CA ARG A 221 7.60 5.36 -21.55
C ARG A 221 7.17 4.34 -22.57
N ALA A 222 7.92 3.25 -22.65
CA ALA A 222 7.66 2.15 -23.55
C ALA A 222 7.28 0.90 -22.76
N ILE A 223 6.26 0.18 -23.22
CA ILE A 223 6.01 -1.22 -22.84
C ILE A 223 6.25 -2.08 -24.09
N ALA A 224 7.10 -3.08 -23.96
CA ALA A 224 7.31 -4.09 -24.99
C ALA A 224 6.43 -5.32 -24.68
N ALA A 225 5.75 -5.82 -25.70
CA ALA A 225 4.99 -7.06 -25.68
C ALA A 225 5.41 -7.94 -26.86
N SER A 226 5.49 -9.24 -26.63
CA SER A 226 5.87 -10.22 -27.65
C SER A 226 4.71 -11.19 -27.86
N PHE A 227 4.31 -11.39 -29.11
CA PHE A 227 3.23 -12.29 -29.49
C PHE A 227 3.72 -13.36 -30.44
N LEU A 228 3.27 -14.59 -30.23
CA LEU A 228 3.64 -15.74 -31.04
C LEU A 228 2.49 -16.07 -32.00
N ILE A 229 2.76 -16.02 -33.31
CA ILE A 229 1.75 -16.18 -34.36
C ILE A 229 2.17 -17.38 -35.24
N PRO A 230 1.28 -18.35 -35.51
CA PRO A 230 1.59 -19.44 -36.44
C PRO A 230 1.69 -18.90 -37.87
N ALA A 231 2.77 -19.23 -38.58
CA ALA A 231 3.06 -18.68 -39.90
C ALA A 231 2.39 -19.47 -41.03
N GLU A 232 2.23 -20.79 -40.89
CA GLU A 232 1.66 -21.64 -41.95
C GLU A 232 0.27 -21.19 -42.42
N PRO A 233 -0.71 -20.93 -41.52
CA PRO A 233 -2.05 -20.52 -41.96
C PRO A 233 -2.04 -19.19 -42.71
N LEU A 234 -1.09 -18.30 -42.38
CA LEU A 234 -0.93 -17.01 -43.05
C LEU A 234 -0.35 -17.19 -44.46
N ILE A 235 0.63 -18.07 -44.62
CA ILE A 235 1.22 -18.38 -45.92
C ILE A 235 0.18 -19.05 -46.83
N GLU A 236 -0.59 -20.01 -46.30
CA GLU A 236 -1.67 -20.70 -47.03
C GLU A 236 -2.77 -19.74 -47.50
N GLN A 237 -3.08 -18.72 -46.70
CA GLN A 237 -4.04 -17.65 -47.05
C GLN A 237 -3.45 -16.58 -47.98
N GLY A 238 -2.18 -16.69 -48.36
CA GLY A 238 -1.52 -15.79 -49.30
C GLY A 238 -0.95 -14.50 -48.69
N TYR A 239 -0.80 -14.41 -47.37
CA TYR A 239 -0.19 -13.25 -46.72
C TYR A 239 1.32 -13.20 -46.97
N LEU A 240 1.83 -11.99 -47.23
CA LEU A 240 3.26 -11.74 -47.39
C LEU A 240 3.90 -11.48 -46.02
N ILE A 241 4.79 -12.38 -45.59
CA ILE A 241 5.53 -12.23 -44.33
C ILE A 241 6.68 -11.23 -44.50
N PRO A 242 6.69 -10.11 -43.76
CA PRO A 242 7.78 -9.13 -43.82
C PRO A 242 9.14 -9.70 -43.36
N GLY A 243 10.22 -8.96 -43.64
CA GLY A 243 11.57 -9.27 -43.14
C GLY A 243 11.72 -9.02 -41.64
N GLU A 244 12.80 -9.53 -41.05
CA GLU A 244 12.97 -9.49 -39.58
C GLU A 244 13.16 -8.08 -38.99
N GLU A 245 13.69 -7.17 -39.80
CA GLU A 245 13.89 -5.76 -39.42
C GLU A 245 12.69 -4.87 -39.78
N HIS A 246 11.55 -5.46 -40.17
CA HIS A 246 10.37 -4.67 -40.51
C HIS A 246 9.87 -3.89 -39.30
N LYS A 247 9.86 -2.56 -39.43
CA LYS A 247 9.30 -1.64 -38.44
C LYS A 247 8.12 -0.91 -39.06
N ARG A 248 7.02 -0.88 -38.32
CA ARG A 248 5.78 -0.24 -38.77
C ARG A 248 4.94 0.21 -37.59
N GLU A 249 4.31 1.36 -37.72
CA GLU A 249 3.26 1.78 -36.80
C GLU A 249 1.97 1.01 -37.06
N LEU A 250 1.37 0.50 -35.98
CA LEU A 250 0.13 -0.26 -36.02
C LEU A 250 -1.01 0.60 -35.51
N PRO A 251 -2.23 0.49 -36.09
CA PRO A 251 -3.42 1.06 -35.48
C PRO A 251 -3.67 0.39 -34.13
N PHE A 252 -4.14 1.20 -33.18
CA PHE A 252 -4.49 0.72 -31.85
C PHE A 252 -5.87 1.24 -31.44
N LEU A 253 -6.54 0.44 -30.61
CA LEU A 253 -7.73 0.82 -29.88
C LEU A 253 -7.42 0.70 -28.39
N THR A 254 -7.81 1.70 -27.60
CA THR A 254 -7.66 1.64 -26.15
C THR A 254 -9.02 1.67 -25.48
N TYR A 255 -9.18 0.80 -24.49
CA TYR A 255 -10.37 0.72 -23.67
C TYR A 255 -9.98 0.43 -22.22
N SER A 256 -10.92 0.59 -21.29
CA SER A 256 -10.74 0.19 -19.90
C SER A 256 -11.88 -0.71 -19.48
N ASP A 257 -11.57 -1.70 -18.65
CA ASP A 257 -12.60 -2.52 -18.02
C ASP A 257 -13.32 -1.76 -16.89
N LEU A 258 -14.32 -2.41 -16.29
CA LEU A 258 -15.07 -1.86 -15.16
C LEU A 258 -14.20 -1.77 -13.88
N GLU A 259 -13.14 -2.56 -13.78
CA GLU A 259 -12.17 -2.51 -12.68
C GLU A 259 -11.20 -1.32 -12.80
N GLY A 260 -11.11 -0.71 -13.98
CA GLY A 260 -10.27 0.44 -14.30
C GLY A 260 -8.90 0.07 -14.88
N GLN A 261 -8.67 -1.19 -15.24
CA GLN A 261 -7.48 -1.61 -15.98
C GLN A 261 -7.61 -1.18 -17.43
N GLN A 262 -6.57 -0.51 -17.95
CA GLN A 262 -6.53 -0.05 -19.34
C GLN A 262 -5.85 -1.10 -20.22
N PHE A 263 -6.44 -1.33 -21.39
CA PHE A 263 -5.92 -2.22 -22.41
C PHE A 263 -5.62 -1.44 -23.68
N VAL A 264 -4.62 -1.92 -24.41
CA VAL A 264 -4.26 -1.47 -25.76
C VAL A 264 -4.38 -2.68 -26.66
N GLU A 265 -5.38 -2.64 -27.53
CA GLU A 265 -5.56 -3.60 -28.60
C GLU A 265 -4.83 -3.10 -29.84
N VAL A 266 -3.97 -3.94 -30.39
CA VAL A 266 -3.16 -3.63 -31.56
C VAL A 266 -3.56 -4.59 -32.67
N ASN A 267 -3.88 -4.04 -33.83
CA ASN A 267 -4.28 -4.81 -35.00
C ASN A 267 -3.25 -4.66 -36.13
N TRP A 268 -2.85 -5.79 -36.71
CA TRP A 268 -2.13 -5.81 -37.97
C TRP A 268 -2.88 -6.66 -39.01
N GLU A 269 -3.67 -5.98 -39.84
CA GLU A 269 -4.47 -6.61 -40.91
C GLU A 269 -3.62 -7.44 -41.88
N GLY A 270 -2.44 -6.93 -42.27
CA GLY A 270 -1.50 -7.63 -43.16
C GLY A 270 -0.89 -8.93 -42.62
N LEU A 271 -1.12 -9.27 -41.34
CA LEU A 271 -0.78 -10.57 -40.76
C LEU A 271 -1.98 -11.19 -40.03
N ASN A 272 -3.20 -10.68 -40.28
CA ASN A 272 -4.42 -11.04 -39.56
C ASN A 272 -4.22 -11.17 -38.04
N PHE A 273 -3.45 -10.24 -37.46
CA PHE A 273 -3.03 -10.32 -36.07
C PHE A 273 -3.81 -9.35 -35.20
N HIS A 274 -4.31 -9.86 -34.06
CA HIS A 274 -4.92 -9.07 -33.00
C HIS A 274 -4.24 -9.40 -31.68
N GLY A 275 -3.65 -8.39 -31.04
CA GLY A 275 -2.95 -8.52 -29.76
C GLY A 275 -3.51 -7.55 -28.75
N THR A 276 -3.72 -8.00 -27.51
CA THR A 276 -4.14 -7.14 -26.40
C THR A 276 -3.01 -7.02 -25.38
N ILE A 277 -2.68 -5.79 -25.01
CA ILE A 277 -1.64 -5.46 -24.03
C ILE A 277 -2.30 -4.76 -22.84
N ALA A 278 -2.16 -5.32 -21.65
CA ALA A 278 -2.66 -4.69 -20.43
C ALA A 278 -1.63 -3.69 -19.87
N LEU A 279 -2.08 -2.47 -19.57
CA LEU A 279 -1.25 -1.45 -18.95
C LEU A 279 -1.35 -1.54 -17.42
N GLY A 280 -0.21 -1.32 -16.74
CA GLY A 280 -0.17 -1.30 -15.27
C GLY A 280 -0.76 -0.03 -14.64
N ARG A 281 -1.07 0.99 -15.44
CA ARG A 281 -1.69 2.26 -15.01
C ARG A 281 -2.33 2.96 -16.20
N GLN A 282 -3.20 3.93 -15.91
CA GLN A 282 -3.79 4.76 -16.94
C GLN A 282 -2.75 5.62 -17.65
N ALA A 283 -2.84 5.66 -18.98
CA ALA A 283 -1.89 6.32 -19.84
C ALA A 283 -2.52 6.80 -21.15
N LEU A 284 -1.98 7.89 -21.68
CA LEU A 284 -2.24 8.35 -23.03
C LEU A 284 -1.29 7.64 -23.98
N ILE A 285 -1.83 6.79 -24.85
CA ILE A 285 -1.05 6.09 -25.86
C ILE A 285 -0.68 7.08 -26.97
N ARG A 286 0.61 7.21 -27.24
CA ARG A 286 1.12 8.08 -28.31
C ARG A 286 1.18 7.33 -29.63
N ARG A 287 1.74 6.11 -29.60
CA ARG A 287 1.81 5.22 -30.76
C ARG A 287 2.08 3.78 -30.35
N THR A 288 1.74 2.87 -31.24
CA THR A 288 2.12 1.45 -31.15
C THR A 288 2.86 1.06 -32.41
N HIS A 289 3.98 0.37 -32.29
CA HIS A 289 4.79 -0.01 -33.44
C HIS A 289 5.47 -1.35 -33.26
N VAL A 290 5.70 -2.03 -34.37
CA VAL A 290 6.52 -3.24 -34.44
C VAL A 290 7.97 -2.83 -34.37
N THR A 291 8.70 -3.42 -33.43
CA THR A 291 10.14 -3.21 -33.28
C THR A 291 10.94 -4.29 -33.99
N ARG A 292 10.43 -5.53 -33.98
CA ARG A 292 11.07 -6.70 -34.58
C ARG A 292 10.05 -7.80 -34.89
N LEU A 293 10.32 -8.58 -35.94
CA LEU A 293 9.55 -9.76 -36.31
C LEU A 293 10.50 -10.96 -36.49
N GLU A 294 10.63 -11.83 -35.50
CA GLU A 294 11.56 -12.97 -35.59
C GLU A 294 10.85 -14.21 -36.15
N ARG A 295 11.53 -14.97 -37.00
CA ARG A 295 11.02 -16.26 -37.49
C ARG A 295 11.60 -17.37 -36.62
N MET A 296 10.74 -18.13 -35.97
CA MET A 296 11.15 -19.25 -35.11
C MET A 296 10.58 -20.56 -35.65
N LYS A 297 11.46 -21.52 -35.90
CA LYS A 297 11.04 -22.88 -36.23
C LYS A 297 10.90 -23.69 -34.94
N LYS A 298 9.69 -24.16 -34.63
CA LYS A 298 9.40 -25.11 -33.55
C LYS A 298 9.14 -26.49 -34.14
N GLU A 299 9.06 -27.51 -33.27
CA GLU A 299 8.77 -28.91 -33.67
C GLU A 299 7.43 -29.02 -34.44
N ASP A 300 6.45 -28.19 -34.08
CA ASP A 300 5.10 -28.18 -34.67
C ASP A 300 4.91 -27.24 -35.87
N GLY A 301 5.94 -26.48 -36.29
CA GLY A 301 5.84 -25.52 -37.40
C GLY A 301 6.66 -24.23 -37.24
N LEU A 302 6.51 -23.32 -38.19
CA LEU A 302 7.09 -21.99 -38.29
C LEU A 302 6.18 -21.00 -37.57
N TYR A 303 6.77 -20.27 -36.64
CA TYR A 303 6.11 -19.23 -35.87
C TYR A 303 6.78 -17.88 -36.11
N LEU A 304 6.00 -16.82 -36.08
CA LEU A 304 6.47 -15.44 -36.07
C LEU A 304 6.38 -14.91 -34.63
N MET A 305 7.50 -14.46 -34.09
CA MET A 305 7.54 -13.70 -32.84
C MET A 305 7.46 -12.21 -33.17
N LEU A 306 6.30 -11.63 -32.91
CA LEU A 306 6.02 -10.23 -33.15
C LEU A 306 6.32 -9.42 -31.89
N HIS A 307 7.33 -8.56 -31.95
CA HIS A 307 7.66 -7.63 -30.88
C HIS A 307 6.99 -6.27 -31.14
N ILE A 308 6.07 -5.89 -30.27
CA ILE A 308 5.34 -4.62 -30.32
C ILE A 308 5.78 -3.76 -29.15
N GLN A 309 6.03 -2.49 -29.43
CA GLN A 309 6.26 -1.48 -28.42
C GLN A 309 5.13 -0.46 -28.41
N VAL A 310 4.61 -0.21 -27.22
CA VAL A 310 3.59 0.82 -26.93
C VAL A 310 4.28 1.98 -26.26
N ASP A 311 4.36 3.11 -26.96
CA ASP A 311 4.86 4.36 -26.39
C ASP A 311 3.68 5.12 -25.77
N TYR A 312 3.80 5.43 -24.48
CA TYR A 312 2.74 6.03 -23.71
C TYR A 312 3.25 7.09 -22.75
N GLU A 313 2.40 8.05 -22.46
CA GLU A 313 2.61 9.00 -21.38
C GLU A 313 1.68 8.65 -20.22
N PRO A 314 2.19 8.57 -18.98
CA PRO A 314 1.35 8.33 -17.82
C PRO A 314 0.30 9.43 -17.73
N PHE A 315 -0.96 9.06 -17.65
CA PHE A 315 -2.04 10.03 -17.50
C PHE A 315 -2.16 10.37 -16.01
N GLU A 316 -1.73 11.56 -15.62
CA GLU A 316 -2.07 12.14 -14.32
C GLU A 316 -3.35 12.98 -14.51
N ASN A 317 -4.38 12.68 -13.72
CA ASN A 317 -5.62 13.43 -13.76
C ASN A 317 -5.37 14.82 -13.13
N ASP A 318 -5.23 15.86 -13.94
CA ASP A 318 -5.05 17.23 -13.46
C ASP A 318 -6.17 17.67 -12.49
N LYS A 319 -7.38 17.11 -12.66
CA LYS A 319 -8.53 17.36 -11.78
C LYS A 319 -8.48 16.63 -10.44
N TYR A 320 -7.48 15.77 -10.20
CA TYR A 320 -7.35 15.02 -8.96
C TYR A 320 -7.34 15.93 -7.72
N TYR A 321 -6.66 17.08 -7.83
CA TYR A 321 -6.54 18.07 -6.75
C TYR A 321 -7.60 19.19 -6.82
N GLU A 322 -8.52 19.13 -7.78
CA GLU A 322 -9.63 20.08 -7.88
C GLU A 322 -10.71 19.74 -6.84
N VAL A 323 -10.51 20.25 -5.63
CA VAL A 323 -11.44 20.08 -4.52
C VAL A 323 -12.36 21.31 -4.40
N PRO A 324 -13.70 21.15 -4.42
CA PRO A 324 -14.63 22.24 -4.17
C PRO A 324 -14.36 22.93 -2.84
N THR A 325 -14.46 24.26 -2.79
CA THR A 325 -14.14 25.06 -1.59
C THR A 325 -14.92 24.60 -0.35
N ALA A 326 -16.20 24.24 -0.51
CA ALA A 326 -17.01 23.70 0.57
C ALA A 326 -16.43 22.39 1.15
N SER A 327 -15.96 21.49 0.29
CA SER A 327 -15.32 20.24 0.72
C SER A 327 -14.00 20.53 1.44
N ARG A 328 -13.18 21.48 0.97
CA ARG A 328 -11.93 21.87 1.64
C ARG A 328 -12.18 22.30 3.08
N TRP A 329 -13.17 23.17 3.29
CA TRP A 329 -13.55 23.64 4.64
C TRP A 329 -14.13 22.51 5.49
N LYS A 330 -14.99 21.66 4.93
CA LYS A 330 -15.56 20.53 5.66
C LYS A 330 -14.47 19.59 6.18
N PHE A 331 -13.54 19.18 5.32
CA PHE A 331 -12.42 18.32 5.73
C PHE A 331 -11.45 19.04 6.67
N GLY A 332 -11.15 20.31 6.41
CA GLY A 332 -10.24 21.09 7.26
C GLY A 332 -10.77 21.27 8.69
N VAL A 333 -12.05 21.64 8.83
CA VAL A 333 -12.70 21.78 10.14
C VAL A 333 -12.78 20.42 10.85
N ALA A 334 -13.22 19.37 10.14
CA ALA A 334 -13.30 18.03 10.73
C ALA A 334 -11.92 17.51 11.19
N TYR A 335 -10.89 17.72 10.38
CA TYR A 335 -9.51 17.32 10.68
C TYR A 335 -8.96 18.05 11.91
N LEU A 336 -9.10 19.38 11.97
CA LEU A 336 -8.64 20.17 13.11
C LEU A 336 -9.45 19.86 14.39
N ALA A 337 -10.77 19.71 14.27
CA ALA A 337 -11.62 19.34 15.40
C ALA A 337 -11.24 17.98 15.97
N LEU A 338 -11.01 16.98 15.10
CA LEU A 338 -10.59 15.65 15.53
C LEU A 338 -9.21 15.67 16.18
N ALA A 339 -8.24 16.38 15.61
CA ALA A 339 -6.90 16.52 16.19
C ALA A 339 -6.94 17.21 17.56
N ALA A 340 -7.70 18.31 17.69
CA ALA A 340 -7.87 19.01 18.96
C ALA A 340 -8.58 18.15 20.01
N PHE A 341 -9.63 17.42 19.60
CA PHE A 341 -10.33 16.49 20.47
C PHE A 341 -9.41 15.36 20.98
N LEU A 342 -8.66 14.73 20.09
CA LEU A 342 -7.72 13.66 20.44
C LEU A 342 -6.62 14.16 21.39
N TYR A 343 -6.06 15.34 21.13
CA TYR A 343 -5.10 15.96 22.02
C TYR A 343 -5.71 16.26 23.40
N GLY A 344 -6.93 16.83 23.42
CA GLY A 344 -7.68 17.07 24.66
C GLY A 344 -7.90 15.80 25.46
N MET A 345 -8.39 14.73 24.82
CA MET A 345 -8.58 13.43 25.45
C MET A 345 -7.27 12.82 25.96
N LEU A 346 -6.19 12.91 25.19
CA LEU A 346 -4.88 12.40 25.61
C LEU A 346 -4.41 13.08 26.90
N THR A 347 -4.50 14.40 26.97
CA THR A 347 -4.12 15.16 28.18
C THR A 347 -5.05 14.88 29.35
N PHE A 348 -6.35 14.69 29.08
CA PHE A 348 -7.35 14.38 30.10
C PHE A 348 -7.11 13.00 30.72
N VAL A 349 -6.94 11.96 29.90
CA VAL A 349 -6.64 10.59 30.37
C VAL A 349 -5.33 10.56 31.14
N GLN A 350 -4.30 11.29 30.68
CA GLN A 350 -3.02 11.36 31.38
C GLN A 350 -3.15 11.98 32.77
N LYS A 351 -3.90 13.09 32.89
CA LYS A 351 -4.18 13.72 34.20
C LYS A 351 -5.00 12.81 35.11
N LEU A 352 -6.03 12.15 34.55
CA LEU A 352 -6.87 11.22 35.30
C LEU A 352 -6.06 10.02 35.84
N SER A 353 -5.17 9.47 35.02
CA SER A 353 -4.26 8.39 35.40
C SER A 353 -3.28 8.81 36.51
N GLN A 354 -2.76 10.05 36.46
CA GLN A 354 -1.89 10.60 37.51
C GLN A 354 -2.63 10.91 38.82
N ALA A 355 -3.92 11.25 38.75
CA ALA A 355 -4.75 11.61 39.89
C ALA A 355 -5.29 10.40 40.69
N LEU A 356 -5.11 9.17 40.20
CA LEU A 356 -5.48 7.94 40.89
C LEU A 356 -4.23 7.22 41.43
N PRO A 357 -3.64 7.66 42.56
CA PRO A 357 -2.46 7.01 43.13
C PRO A 357 -2.88 5.70 43.81
N GLY A 358 -2.38 4.57 43.31
CA GLY A 358 -2.51 3.25 43.97
C GLY A 358 -3.22 2.18 43.16
N LEU A 359 -3.00 2.15 41.85
CA LEU A 359 -3.73 1.30 40.92
C LEU A 359 -2.78 0.69 39.89
#